data_AF-A0A923A692-F1
#
_entry.id   AF-A0A923A692-F1
#
_cell.length_a   1.000
_cell.length_b   1.000
_cell.length_c   1.000
_cell.angle_alpha   90.00
_cell.angle_beta   90.00
_cell.angle_gamma   90.00
#
_symmetry.space_group_name_H-M   'P 1'
#
loop_
_entity.id
_entity.type
_entity.pdbx_description
1 polymer ?
#
loop_
_entity_poly.entity_id
_entity_poly.type
_entity_poly.pdbx_seq_one_letter_code
_entity_poly.pdbx_strand_id
1 'polypeptide(L)'
;MARRCASRPRTPRGPRRSAGRSRGPRRTWSSSGAGSPLTSTAGSCWRATGSGQRSLPPPWSRSDGRTSRSSWRRSCSARRRRSSVRASALISPRQTIRYGFAVGKVRVLETRAFGRATYERLLDAPTFAEQKRILSESPYGRYIEGTETPEDVERGLGEALDAFYGFLDESELPKPVVRFFRVRYDFANLKAALKARVVGVPVTSMLVGLGTLPAEEFLGHPTDLPEPFGSLAAGVEFSERDEGGVEGLAGIDMTVDRAMFAELKKCARTSRSEFLEGLARLYVDVANAKTLVRMRLKGASVTELPDVLVDGGSLTAKDVAELYYGSAADLAARLGSLTQLRGINVAEMADPSRLDVVADNVVVAYLRTARAVPVGPEPVIAYVLAREAEVMAVRVLLIGKLSGLDAGVLRARLRDLYE
;
A
#
# COMPACT_ATOMS: atom_id res chain seq x y z
N MET A 1 -42.64 -19.17 45.06
CA MET A 1 -41.64 -19.62 46.06
C MET A 1 -40.33 -18.88 45.76
N ALA A 2 -40.07 -17.69 46.30
CA ALA A 2 -39.37 -17.38 47.58
C ALA A 2 -37.98 -18.07 47.65
N ARG A 3 -36.80 -17.44 47.84
CA ARG A 3 -36.28 -16.18 48.46
C ARG A 3 -34.90 -15.86 47.79
N ARG A 4 -34.44 -14.64 47.45
CA ARG A 4 -34.02 -13.41 48.17
C ARG A 4 -32.75 -13.49 49.08
N CYS A 5 -31.91 -12.43 48.92
CA CYS A 5 -30.84 -11.83 49.75
C CYS A 5 -29.39 -12.13 49.27
N ALA A 6 -28.53 -11.21 48.78
CA ALA A 6 -28.26 -9.77 48.92
C ALA A 6 -27.58 -9.32 50.23
N SER A 7 -26.29 -8.93 50.16
CA SER A 7 -25.69 -7.78 50.89
C SER A 7 -24.23 -7.49 50.47
N ARG A 8 -23.99 -6.26 49.98
CA ARG A 8 -22.68 -5.56 49.79
C ARG A 8 -22.21 -4.92 51.14
N PRO A 9 -21.29 -3.91 51.17
CA PRO A 9 -19.82 -3.90 51.03
C PRO A 9 -19.11 -3.27 52.26
N ARG A 10 -17.77 -3.34 52.38
CA ARG A 10 -17.00 -2.46 53.30
C ARG A 10 -15.57 -2.13 52.82
N THR A 11 -15.34 -0.85 52.55
CA THR A 11 -14.12 -0.06 52.83
C THR A 11 -14.62 1.23 53.55
N PRO A 12 -13.80 2.15 54.09
CA PRO A 12 -12.33 2.30 54.04
C PRO A 12 -11.69 2.64 55.42
N ARG A 13 -10.34 2.76 55.47
CA ARG A 13 -9.57 3.76 56.25
C ARG A 13 -8.06 3.48 56.22
N GLY A 14 -7.27 4.41 55.69
CA GLY A 14 -5.92 4.70 56.21
C GLY A 14 -6.02 5.74 57.35
N PRO A 15 -4.96 6.47 57.75
CA PRO A 15 -3.54 6.38 57.39
C PRO A 15 -2.60 6.35 58.64
N ARG A 16 -1.28 6.12 58.47
CA ARG A 16 -0.21 6.79 59.25
C ARG A 16 1.20 6.55 58.71
N ARG A 17 1.94 7.67 58.63
CA ARG A 17 3.39 7.88 58.38
C ARG A 17 4.22 7.22 59.51
N SER A 18 5.52 6.92 59.42
CA SER A 18 6.64 7.79 59.04
C SER A 18 8.00 7.05 59.03
N ALA A 19 8.92 7.54 58.18
CA ALA A 19 10.40 7.60 58.30
C ALA A 19 11.19 6.27 58.45
N GLY A 20 12.30 5.99 57.75
CA GLY A 20 13.15 6.78 56.86
C GLY A 20 14.58 6.26 57.02
N ARG A 21 15.28 5.91 55.93
CA ARG A 21 16.74 6.03 55.77
C ARG A 21 17.17 5.74 54.33
N SER A 22 18.21 6.46 53.95
CA SER A 22 18.74 6.76 52.63
C SER A 22 19.80 5.77 52.15
N ARG A 23 19.96 5.63 50.82
CA ARG A 23 21.23 5.71 50.06
C ARG A 23 21.07 5.27 48.58
N GLY A 24 21.51 6.13 47.65
CA GLY A 24 22.18 5.74 46.40
C GLY A 24 21.31 5.56 45.13
N PRO A 25 21.68 6.15 43.98
CA PRO A 25 20.78 6.32 42.84
C PRO A 25 20.64 5.06 41.99
N ARG A 26 19.41 4.81 41.53
CA ARG A 26 19.06 3.77 40.56
C ARG A 26 19.53 4.19 39.16
N ARG A 27 20.32 3.32 38.55
CA ARG A 27 20.77 3.38 37.17
C ARG A 27 19.57 3.34 36.22
N THR A 28 19.40 4.39 35.45
CA THR A 28 18.62 4.43 34.21
C THR A 28 19.35 3.61 33.16
N TRP A 29 18.71 2.60 32.59
CA TRP A 29 19.20 1.92 31.39
C TRP A 29 18.89 2.80 30.18
N SER A 30 19.84 3.65 29.84
CA SER A 30 19.97 4.30 28.53
C SER A 30 20.87 3.43 27.65
N SER A 31 20.31 2.82 26.60
CA SER A 31 21.13 2.18 25.56
C SER A 31 21.51 3.22 24.51
N SER A 32 22.65 3.86 24.72
CA SER A 32 23.39 4.61 23.71
C SER A 32 24.88 4.36 23.89
N GLY A 33 25.56 4.13 22.75
CA GLY A 33 27.00 3.88 22.63
C GLY A 33 27.25 2.46 22.12
N ALA A 34 28.16 2.19 21.21
CA ALA A 34 29.15 2.95 20.43
C ALA A 34 29.57 1.96 19.31
N GLY A 35 30.02 2.32 18.12
CA GLY A 35 31.04 3.28 17.77
C GLY A 35 31.93 2.60 16.71
N SER A 36 32.15 3.32 15.60
CA SER A 36 33.27 3.18 14.65
C SER A 36 34.65 3.18 15.38
N PRO A 37 35.86 3.13 14.77
CA PRO A 37 36.22 3.40 13.36
C PRO A 37 37.41 2.57 12.81
N LEU A 38 37.87 2.85 11.58
CA LEU A 38 39.29 3.14 11.31
C LEU A 38 39.51 3.69 9.88
N THR A 39 40.42 4.64 9.83
CA THR A 39 40.87 5.54 8.78
C THR A 39 42.10 5.01 8.03
N SER A 40 42.32 5.46 6.79
CA SER A 40 43.52 6.24 6.35
C SER A 40 44.07 5.94 4.93
N THR A 41 44.21 7.02 4.16
CA THR A 41 45.30 7.43 3.22
C THR A 41 46.07 6.46 2.30
N ALA A 42 46.00 6.74 0.99
CA ALA A 42 47.09 6.96 0.00
C ALA A 42 46.41 7.16 -1.38
N GLY A 43 46.80 7.99 -2.34
CA GLY A 43 48.10 8.52 -2.71
C GLY A 43 48.48 8.04 -4.12
N SER A 44 48.39 8.94 -5.11
CA SER A 44 49.13 8.99 -6.39
C SER A 44 48.72 8.17 -7.65
N CYS A 45 48.50 8.95 -8.73
CA CYS A 45 49.04 8.84 -10.09
C CYS A 45 49.04 7.50 -10.83
N TRP A 46 48.35 7.44 -11.98
CA TRP A 46 48.92 6.94 -13.25
C TRP A 46 48.37 7.73 -14.45
N ARG A 47 49.22 7.81 -15.47
CA ARG A 47 49.29 8.78 -16.57
C ARG A 47 48.22 8.63 -17.64
N ALA A 48 48.03 9.76 -18.33
CA ALA A 48 47.50 9.91 -19.68
C ALA A 48 48.12 8.94 -20.72
N THR A 49 47.37 8.63 -21.79
CA THR A 49 47.67 9.03 -23.19
C THR A 49 46.71 8.38 -24.19
N GLY A 50 46.42 9.12 -25.27
CA GLY A 50 46.01 8.59 -26.59
C GLY A 50 44.51 8.66 -26.90
N SER A 51 43.97 9.74 -27.49
CA SER A 51 44.02 10.11 -28.93
C SER A 51 43.41 9.09 -29.89
N GLY A 52 42.39 9.50 -30.65
CA GLY A 52 41.89 8.78 -31.84
C GLY A 52 40.37 8.88 -31.99
N GLN A 53 39.84 10.03 -32.42
CA GLN A 53 39.36 10.25 -33.80
C GLN A 53 38.21 9.32 -34.27
N ARG A 54 37.04 9.96 -34.45
CA ARG A 54 36.11 9.92 -35.60
C ARG A 54 35.87 8.57 -36.29
N SER A 55 34.61 8.16 -36.36
CA SER A 55 33.90 8.02 -37.65
C SER A 55 32.40 7.73 -37.48
N LEU A 56 31.59 8.59 -38.08
CA LEU A 56 30.20 8.33 -38.49
C LEU A 56 30.20 7.42 -39.73
N PRO A 57 29.20 6.56 -39.94
CA PRO A 57 28.81 6.14 -41.29
C PRO A 57 27.48 6.79 -41.73
N PRO A 58 27.34 7.16 -43.03
CA PRO A 58 26.22 7.96 -43.56
C PRO A 58 25.31 7.05 -44.46
N PRO A 59 24.43 7.56 -45.37
CA PRO A 59 23.07 7.03 -45.52
C PRO A 59 22.80 6.33 -46.88
N TRP A 60 21.72 5.55 -46.92
CA TRP A 60 20.87 5.22 -48.09
C TRP A 60 21.50 4.51 -49.31
N SER A 61 20.92 3.37 -49.67
CA SER A 61 20.88 2.89 -51.07
C SER A 61 19.47 2.41 -51.44
N ARG A 62 18.94 2.99 -52.52
CA ARG A 62 17.79 2.51 -53.29
C ARG A 62 18.33 1.67 -54.46
N SER A 63 17.67 0.58 -54.80
CA SER A 63 17.44 0.17 -56.20
C SER A 63 16.34 -0.90 -56.32
N ASP A 64 15.32 -0.54 -57.10
CA ASP A 64 14.66 -1.27 -58.20
C ASP A 64 14.06 -2.67 -58.00
N GLY A 65 12.73 -2.68 -57.84
CA GLY A 65 11.80 -2.96 -58.94
C GLY A 65 11.79 -4.35 -59.59
N ARG A 66 10.74 -5.15 -59.28
CA ARG A 66 9.95 -5.86 -60.30
C ARG A 66 8.57 -6.27 -59.80
N THR A 67 7.62 -6.10 -60.69
CA THR A 67 6.17 -6.21 -60.56
C THR A 67 5.68 -7.66 -60.51
N SER A 68 4.69 -7.96 -59.67
CA SER A 68 3.70 -8.99 -59.97
C SER A 68 2.29 -8.56 -59.54
N ARG A 69 1.38 -8.53 -60.52
CA ARG A 69 0.00 -8.04 -60.43
C ARG A 69 -0.96 -9.11 -59.87
N SER A 70 -0.66 -9.66 -58.68
CA SER A 70 -1.55 -10.67 -58.05
C SER A 70 -1.88 -10.42 -56.57
N SER A 71 -1.43 -9.32 -55.96
CA SER A 71 -1.72 -9.02 -54.54
C SER A 71 -2.93 -8.10 -54.28
N TRP A 72 -3.55 -7.54 -55.33
CA TRP A 72 -4.61 -6.52 -55.21
C TRP A 72 -6.01 -7.04 -54.82
N ARG A 73 -6.21 -8.36 -54.65
CA ARG A 73 -7.46 -8.94 -54.13
C ARG A 73 -7.36 -9.56 -52.73
N ARG A 74 -6.20 -9.49 -52.06
CA ARG A 74 -6.07 -9.83 -50.62
C ARG A 74 -5.92 -8.61 -49.71
N SER A 75 -5.93 -7.41 -50.28
CA SER A 75 -5.81 -6.12 -49.56
C SER A 75 -7.16 -5.46 -49.25
N CYS A 76 -8.29 -6.03 -49.67
CA CYS A 76 -9.65 -5.56 -49.30
C CYS A 76 -10.30 -6.31 -48.12
N SER A 77 -9.77 -7.47 -47.69
CA SER A 77 -10.21 -8.15 -46.45
C SER A 77 -9.29 -7.88 -45.25
N ALA A 78 -8.05 -7.42 -45.48
CA ALA A 78 -7.11 -7.01 -44.43
C ALA A 78 -7.24 -5.53 -44.00
N ARG A 79 -8.08 -4.74 -44.70
CA ARG A 79 -8.27 -3.30 -44.45
C ARG A 79 -9.56 -2.97 -43.68
N ARG A 80 -10.15 -3.95 -42.98
CA ARG A 80 -11.22 -3.79 -41.96
C ARG A 80 -10.72 -3.93 -40.51
N ARG A 81 -9.41 -3.98 -40.27
CA ARG A 81 -8.81 -4.06 -38.92
C ARG A 81 -7.92 -2.88 -38.53
N ARG A 82 -8.00 -1.76 -39.27
CA ARG A 82 -7.30 -0.51 -38.95
C ARG A 82 -8.21 0.70 -39.15
N SER A 83 -9.21 0.80 -38.28
CA SER A 83 -10.00 2.01 -38.06
C SER A 83 -10.84 1.83 -36.78
N SER A 84 -10.18 1.77 -35.62
CA SER A 84 -10.85 1.88 -34.31
C SER A 84 -10.26 3.02 -33.46
N VAL A 85 -9.58 3.97 -34.11
CA VAL A 85 -9.23 5.24 -33.47
C VAL A 85 -10.48 6.13 -33.55
N ARG A 86 -11.03 6.45 -32.38
CA ARG A 86 -12.25 7.24 -32.11
C ARG A 86 -13.59 6.53 -32.35
N ALA A 87 -13.84 5.46 -31.61
CA ALA A 87 -15.17 5.38 -31.00
C ALA A 87 -15.13 6.30 -29.78
N SER A 88 -15.77 7.47 -29.85
CA SER A 88 -16.20 8.16 -28.62
C SER A 88 -16.90 7.10 -27.78
N ALA A 89 -16.39 6.84 -26.58
CA ALA A 89 -16.90 5.82 -25.69
C ALA A 89 -18.40 6.07 -25.48
N LEU A 90 -19.23 5.32 -26.22
CA LEU A 90 -20.66 5.33 -26.01
C LEU A 90 -20.85 4.83 -24.59
N ILE A 91 -21.26 5.73 -23.69
CA ILE A 91 -21.50 5.42 -22.30
C ILE A 91 -22.51 4.27 -22.27
N SER A 92 -22.09 3.11 -21.75
CA SER A 92 -22.94 1.93 -21.70
C SER A 92 -24.14 2.21 -20.79
N PRO A 93 -25.39 2.09 -21.26
CA PRO A 93 -26.58 2.34 -20.43
C PRO A 93 -26.58 1.51 -19.14
N ARG A 94 -26.03 0.29 -19.18
CA ARG A 94 -25.86 -0.59 -18.01
C ARG A 94 -24.87 -0.03 -16.99
N GLN A 95 -23.79 0.61 -17.43
CA GLN A 95 -22.83 1.26 -16.52
C GLN A 95 -23.40 2.55 -15.93
N THR A 96 -24.15 3.33 -16.70
CA THR A 96 -24.83 4.52 -16.20
C THR A 96 -25.82 4.19 -15.09
N ILE A 97 -26.64 3.15 -15.27
CA ILE A 97 -27.58 2.70 -14.24
C ILE A 97 -26.83 2.22 -12.99
N ARG A 98 -25.72 1.49 -13.17
CA ARG A 98 -25.02 0.82 -12.08
C ARG A 98 -24.04 1.71 -11.30
N TYR A 99 -23.45 2.71 -11.93
CA TYR A 99 -22.39 3.53 -11.34
C TYR A 99 -22.66 5.04 -11.45
N GLY A 100 -23.68 5.49 -12.19
CA GLY A 100 -23.92 6.92 -12.41
C GLY A 100 -24.13 7.69 -11.11
N PHE A 101 -24.90 7.15 -10.17
CA PHE A 101 -25.10 7.75 -8.84
C PHE A 101 -23.80 7.84 -8.04
N ALA A 102 -23.05 6.74 -7.94
CA ALA A 102 -21.78 6.69 -7.24
C ALA A 102 -20.75 7.65 -7.86
N VAL A 103 -20.63 7.68 -9.19
CA VAL A 103 -19.75 8.61 -9.92
C VAL A 103 -20.16 10.05 -9.68
N GLY A 104 -21.45 10.38 -9.72
CA GLY A 104 -21.95 11.73 -9.40
C GLY A 104 -21.57 12.18 -8.00
N LYS A 105 -21.76 11.32 -6.98
CA LYS A 105 -21.30 11.58 -5.61
C LYS A 105 -19.78 11.75 -5.55
N VAL A 106 -19.01 10.88 -6.21
CA VAL A 106 -17.54 10.98 -6.27
C VAL A 106 -17.09 12.32 -6.83
N ARG A 107 -17.66 12.81 -7.94
CA ARG A 107 -17.29 14.10 -8.53
C ARG A 107 -17.50 15.27 -7.57
N VAL A 108 -18.55 15.23 -6.76
CA VAL A 108 -18.79 16.23 -5.71
C VAL A 108 -17.77 16.11 -4.58
N LEU A 109 -17.42 14.89 -4.17
CA LEU A 109 -16.47 14.68 -3.07
C LEU A 109 -15.00 14.92 -3.48
N GLU A 110 -14.66 14.76 -4.76
CA GLU A 110 -13.35 15.10 -5.33
C GLU A 110 -13.03 16.59 -5.15
N THR A 111 -14.02 17.49 -5.15
CA THR A 111 -13.78 18.93 -4.93
C THR A 111 -13.32 19.25 -3.50
N ARG A 112 -13.39 18.27 -2.58
CA ARG A 112 -12.96 18.39 -1.18
C ARG A 112 -11.66 17.63 -0.91
N ALA A 113 -11.02 17.06 -1.93
CA ALA A 113 -9.71 16.43 -1.80
C ALA A 113 -8.61 17.49 -1.60
N PHE A 114 -7.50 17.08 -1.01
CA PHE A 114 -6.38 17.97 -0.75
C PHE A 114 -5.54 18.25 -1.99
N GLY A 115 -5.48 19.55 -2.30
CA GLY A 115 -4.46 20.19 -3.11
C GLY A 115 -3.04 19.94 -2.61
N ARG A 116 -2.07 19.86 -3.53
CA ARG A 116 -0.62 19.96 -3.21
C ARG A 116 -0.30 21.10 -2.24
N ALA A 117 -0.92 22.26 -2.42
CA ALA A 117 -0.73 23.42 -1.56
C ALA A 117 -1.13 23.17 -0.09
N THR A 118 -2.14 22.33 0.16
CA THR A 118 -2.54 21.97 1.54
C THR A 118 -1.50 21.08 2.20
N TYR A 119 -0.94 20.10 1.47
CA TYR A 119 0.13 19.26 2.01
C TYR A 119 1.41 20.05 2.33
N GLU A 120 1.81 20.99 1.47
CA GLU A 120 2.97 21.85 1.76
C GLU A 120 2.72 22.73 3.00
N ARG A 121 1.52 23.30 3.15
CA ARG A 121 1.14 24.02 4.37
C ARG A 121 1.21 23.14 5.63
N LEU A 122 0.76 21.89 5.55
CA LEU A 122 0.82 20.94 6.67
C LEU A 122 2.26 20.52 7.01
N LEU A 123 3.12 20.40 6.00
CA LEU A 123 4.55 20.13 6.14
C LEU A 123 5.26 21.27 6.88
N ASP A 124 5.02 22.50 6.41
CA ASP A 124 5.69 23.71 6.87
C ASP A 124 5.11 24.25 8.18
N ALA A 125 3.98 23.70 8.65
CA ALA A 125 3.38 24.04 9.93
C ALA A 125 4.38 23.83 11.09
N PRO A 126 4.66 24.86 11.91
CA PRO A 126 5.70 24.79 12.94
C PRO A 126 5.30 23.87 14.10
N THR A 127 4.00 23.73 14.37
CA THR A 127 3.48 22.98 15.50
C THR A 127 2.31 22.09 15.09
N PHE A 128 2.04 21.07 15.90
CA PHE A 128 0.85 20.24 15.74
C PHE A 128 -0.44 21.05 15.85
N ALA A 129 -0.50 22.05 16.73
CA ALA A 129 -1.66 22.94 16.84
C ALA A 129 -1.95 23.71 15.54
N GLU A 130 -0.90 24.19 14.85
CA GLU A 130 -1.06 24.83 13.54
C GLU A 130 -1.49 23.83 12.45
N GLN A 131 -1.01 22.57 12.48
CA GLN A 131 -1.53 21.53 11.58
C GLN A 131 -3.03 21.30 11.80
N LYS A 132 -3.49 21.22 13.06
CA LYS A 132 -4.92 21.10 13.38
C LYS A 132 -5.72 22.29 12.84
N ARG A 133 -5.18 23.51 12.95
CA ARG A 133 -5.80 24.73 12.41
C ARG A 133 -5.90 24.71 10.88
N ILE A 134 -4.91 24.18 10.18
CA ILE A 134 -4.99 24.00 8.72
C ILE A 134 -6.07 22.97 8.35
N LEU A 135 -6.19 21.90 9.15
CA LEU A 135 -7.18 20.85 8.93
C LEU A 135 -8.60 21.22 9.37
N SER A 136 -8.81 22.26 10.19
CA SER A 136 -10.14 22.59 10.71
C SER A 136 -11.15 22.94 9.61
N GLU A 137 -10.68 23.54 8.52
CA GLU A 137 -11.49 23.88 7.33
C GLU A 137 -11.61 22.71 6.34
N SER A 138 -11.04 21.55 6.67
CA SER A 138 -11.05 20.36 5.82
C SER A 138 -12.09 19.32 6.25
N PRO A 139 -12.36 18.29 5.43
CA PRO A 139 -13.16 17.13 5.84
C PRO A 139 -12.65 16.42 7.11
N TYR A 140 -11.38 16.63 7.48
CA TYR A 140 -10.76 16.04 8.67
C TYR A 140 -10.96 16.86 9.94
N GLY A 141 -11.39 18.13 9.84
CA GLY A 141 -11.41 19.07 10.97
C GLY A 141 -12.12 18.51 12.20
N ARG A 142 -13.36 18.01 12.01
CA ARG A 142 -14.18 17.43 13.09
C ARG A 142 -13.56 16.23 13.80
N TYR A 143 -12.65 15.52 13.12
CA TYR A 143 -12.02 14.30 13.65
C TYR A 143 -10.70 14.61 14.37
N ILE A 144 -10.07 15.73 14.04
CA ILE A 144 -8.73 16.08 14.52
C ILE A 144 -8.78 17.17 15.59
N GLU A 145 -9.84 17.97 15.66
CA GLU A 145 -9.98 19.13 16.58
C GLU A 145 -9.53 18.81 18.02
N GLY A 146 -10.08 17.74 18.61
CA GLY A 146 -9.84 17.32 19.99
C GLY A 146 -8.64 16.38 20.19
N THR A 147 -7.82 16.15 19.18
CA THR A 147 -6.67 15.22 19.28
C THR A 147 -5.47 15.89 19.93
N GLU A 148 -4.77 15.17 20.80
CA GLU A 148 -3.53 15.63 21.46
C GLU A 148 -2.39 14.61 21.36
N THR A 149 -2.74 13.32 21.37
CA THR A 149 -1.79 12.22 21.33
C THR A 149 -1.77 11.53 19.96
N PRO A 150 -0.70 10.78 19.61
CA PRO A 150 -0.69 9.93 18.43
C PRO A 150 -1.89 8.98 18.39
N GLU A 151 -2.28 8.41 19.54
CA GLU A 151 -3.43 7.50 19.66
C GLU A 151 -4.76 8.20 19.34
N ASP A 152 -4.93 9.47 19.76
CA ASP A 152 -6.10 10.25 19.39
C ASP A 152 -6.17 10.53 17.89
N VAL A 153 -5.01 10.81 17.27
CA VAL A 153 -4.91 11.01 15.82
C VAL A 153 -5.29 9.72 15.08
N GLU A 154 -4.80 8.56 15.51
CA GLU A 154 -5.17 7.27 14.90
C GLU A 154 -6.67 7.03 14.99
N ARG A 155 -7.26 7.25 16.16
CA ARG A 155 -8.71 7.09 16.37
C ARG A 155 -9.50 8.07 15.49
N GLY A 156 -9.15 9.35 15.49
CA GLY A 156 -9.83 10.36 14.67
C GLY A 156 -9.73 10.06 13.16
N LEU A 157 -8.56 9.67 12.68
CA LEU A 157 -8.39 9.28 11.27
C LEU A 157 -9.10 7.96 10.94
N GLY A 158 -9.19 7.04 11.90
CA GLY A 158 -10.03 5.84 11.81
C GLY A 158 -11.51 6.17 11.63
N GLU A 159 -12.05 7.08 12.46
CA GLU A 159 -13.43 7.58 12.35
C GLU A 159 -13.68 8.33 11.03
N ALA A 160 -12.68 9.08 10.54
CA ALA A 160 -12.75 9.75 9.24
C ALA A 160 -12.84 8.74 8.09
N LEU A 161 -12.04 7.67 8.15
CA LEU A 161 -12.04 6.62 7.15
C LEU A 161 -13.29 5.73 7.23
N ASP A 162 -13.82 5.48 8.42
CA ASP A 162 -15.07 4.74 8.62
C ASP A 162 -16.28 5.49 8.03
N ALA A 163 -16.40 6.78 8.33
CA ALA A 163 -17.43 7.61 7.71
C ALA A 163 -17.30 7.67 6.18
N PHE A 164 -16.07 7.60 5.67
CA PHE A 164 -15.82 7.48 4.24
C PHE A 164 -16.25 6.13 3.67
N TYR A 165 -15.98 5.03 4.38
CA TYR A 165 -16.43 3.70 3.99
C TYR A 165 -17.95 3.56 4.04
N GLY A 166 -18.65 4.31 4.89
CA GLY A 166 -20.11 4.42 4.86
C GLY A 166 -20.64 4.89 3.48
N PHE A 167 -19.90 5.74 2.76
CA PHE A 167 -20.25 6.09 1.38
C PHE A 167 -20.23 4.88 0.43
N LEU A 168 -19.32 3.91 0.61
CA LEU A 168 -19.28 2.70 -0.22
C LEU A 168 -20.55 1.86 -0.02
N ASP A 169 -21.05 1.79 1.20
CA ASP A 169 -22.26 1.04 1.54
C ASP A 169 -23.51 1.72 0.97
N GLU A 170 -23.55 3.05 0.97
CA GLU A 170 -24.64 3.85 0.37
C GLU A 170 -24.59 3.94 -1.15
N SER A 171 -23.47 3.57 -1.78
CA SER A 171 -23.26 3.77 -3.22
C SER A 171 -23.82 2.66 -4.10
N GLU A 172 -24.49 1.66 -3.50
CA GLU A 172 -25.10 0.51 -4.17
C GLU A 172 -24.14 -0.20 -5.17
N LEU A 173 -22.84 -0.18 -4.84
CA LEU A 173 -21.82 -0.78 -5.68
C LEU A 173 -21.97 -2.31 -5.69
N PRO A 174 -21.48 -2.98 -6.74
CA PRO A 174 -21.46 -4.44 -6.76
C PRO A 174 -20.74 -4.98 -5.53
N LYS A 175 -21.34 -5.98 -4.87
CA LYS A 175 -20.72 -6.66 -3.70
C LYS A 175 -19.25 -7.04 -3.91
N PRO A 176 -18.82 -7.59 -5.08
CA PRO A 176 -17.40 -7.91 -5.29
C PRO A 176 -16.47 -6.69 -5.29
N VAL A 177 -16.96 -5.51 -5.71
CA VAL A 177 -16.18 -4.26 -5.68
C VAL A 177 -16.02 -3.77 -4.24
N VAL A 178 -17.10 -3.71 -3.48
CA VAL A 178 -17.03 -3.32 -2.05
C VAL A 178 -16.15 -4.29 -1.27
N ARG A 179 -16.33 -5.59 -1.50
CA ARG A 179 -15.54 -6.64 -0.85
C ARG A 179 -14.04 -6.54 -1.17
N PHE A 180 -13.67 -6.13 -2.39
CA PHE A 180 -12.26 -5.92 -2.77
C PHE A 180 -11.55 -4.93 -1.83
N PHE A 181 -12.25 -3.88 -1.40
CA PHE A 181 -11.69 -2.89 -0.47
C PHE A 181 -11.66 -3.40 0.96
N ARG A 182 -12.81 -3.88 1.45
CA ARG A 182 -13.02 -4.28 2.85
C ARG A 182 -12.16 -5.49 3.25
N VAL A 183 -12.05 -6.50 2.39
CA VAL A 183 -11.40 -7.77 2.76
C VAL A 183 -9.91 -7.59 3.11
N ARG A 184 -9.25 -6.55 2.58
CA ARG A 184 -7.85 -6.24 2.94
C ARG A 184 -7.69 -5.97 4.43
N TYR A 185 -8.69 -5.35 5.07
CA TYR A 185 -8.66 -5.10 6.51
C TYR A 185 -8.89 -6.38 7.31
N ASP A 186 -9.73 -7.31 6.84
CA ASP A 186 -9.88 -8.61 7.49
C ASP A 186 -8.55 -9.40 7.49
N PHE A 187 -7.85 -9.43 6.35
CA PHE A 187 -6.53 -10.08 6.27
C PHE A 187 -5.46 -9.35 7.10
N ALA A 188 -5.50 -8.02 7.18
CA ALA A 188 -4.62 -7.25 8.05
C ALA A 188 -4.90 -7.53 9.54
N ASN A 189 -6.16 -7.60 9.93
CA ASN A 189 -6.59 -7.94 11.29
C ASN A 189 -6.20 -9.38 11.65
N LEU A 190 -6.40 -10.34 10.73
CA LEU A 190 -5.95 -11.72 10.91
C LEU A 190 -4.44 -11.80 11.12
N LYS A 191 -3.68 -11.13 10.27
CA LYS A 191 -2.21 -11.06 10.36
C LYS A 191 -1.78 -10.45 11.70
N ALA A 192 -2.41 -9.36 12.13
CA ALA A 192 -2.13 -8.73 13.41
C ALA A 192 -2.44 -9.69 14.58
N ALA A 193 -3.57 -10.39 14.55
CA ALA A 193 -3.96 -11.34 15.59
C ALA A 193 -2.97 -12.52 15.68
N LEU A 194 -2.61 -13.14 14.55
CA LEU A 194 -1.63 -14.24 14.51
C LEU A 194 -0.26 -13.79 15.05
N LYS A 195 0.24 -12.63 14.63
CA LYS A 195 1.54 -12.10 15.09
C LYS A 195 1.53 -11.71 16.56
N ALA A 196 0.45 -11.07 17.02
CA ALA A 196 0.30 -10.69 18.41
C ALA A 196 0.37 -11.90 19.34
N ARG A 197 -0.16 -13.06 18.91
CA ARG A 197 -0.04 -14.32 19.63
C ARG A 197 1.37 -14.88 19.68
N VAL A 198 2.10 -14.87 18.56
CA VAL A 198 3.51 -15.30 18.52
C VAL A 198 4.37 -14.44 19.46
N VAL A 199 4.12 -13.13 19.48
CA VAL A 199 4.89 -12.18 20.29
C VAL A 199 4.40 -12.12 21.75
N GLY A 200 3.17 -12.54 22.04
CA GLY A 200 2.57 -12.52 23.37
C GLY A 200 2.07 -11.13 23.81
N VAL A 201 1.60 -10.30 22.87
CA VAL A 201 1.08 -8.95 23.12
C VAL A 201 -0.41 -8.85 22.79
N PRO A 202 -1.17 -7.93 23.41
CA PRO A 202 -2.57 -7.72 23.03
C PRO A 202 -2.70 -7.10 21.65
N VAL A 203 -3.66 -7.59 20.85
CA VAL A 203 -3.93 -7.08 19.49
C VAL A 203 -4.88 -5.86 19.47
N THR A 204 -5.54 -5.54 20.59
CA THR A 204 -6.70 -4.63 20.66
C THR A 204 -6.48 -3.27 19.99
N SER A 205 -5.29 -2.67 20.10
CA SER A 205 -4.97 -1.38 19.50
C SER A 205 -4.53 -1.44 18.02
N MET A 206 -4.48 -2.63 17.42
CA MET A 206 -4.00 -2.87 16.05
C MET A 206 -5.13 -3.18 15.06
N LEU A 207 -6.35 -3.46 15.57
CA LEU A 207 -7.46 -3.91 14.75
C LEU A 207 -8.23 -2.73 14.15
N VAL A 208 -8.70 -2.91 12.91
CA VAL A 208 -9.40 -1.89 12.14
C VAL A 208 -10.79 -2.39 11.74
N GLY A 209 -11.84 -1.65 12.10
CA GLY A 209 -13.26 -1.99 11.86
C GLY A 209 -13.77 -1.74 10.43
N LEU A 210 -12.89 -1.68 9.43
CA LEU A 210 -13.24 -1.42 8.02
C LEU A 210 -13.41 -2.71 7.20
N GLY A 211 -13.26 -3.86 7.87
CA GLY A 211 -13.37 -5.20 7.31
C GLY A 211 -14.76 -5.58 6.82
N THR A 212 -14.89 -6.84 6.40
CA THR A 212 -16.18 -7.49 6.22
C THR A 212 -16.69 -8.13 7.50
N LEU A 213 -15.79 -8.38 8.45
CA LEU A 213 -16.11 -8.83 9.81
C LEU A 213 -15.91 -7.67 10.80
N PRO A 214 -16.69 -7.61 11.89
CA PRO A 214 -16.40 -6.74 13.03
C PRO A 214 -14.98 -6.98 13.55
N ALA A 215 -14.28 -5.90 13.92
CA ALA A 215 -12.90 -5.99 14.42
C ALA A 215 -12.80 -6.88 15.66
N GLU A 216 -13.84 -6.87 16.51
CA GLU A 216 -13.89 -7.61 17.77
C GLU A 216 -13.82 -9.13 17.57
N GLU A 217 -14.21 -9.65 16.40
CA GLU A 217 -14.08 -11.08 16.10
C GLU A 217 -12.62 -11.54 16.10
N PHE A 218 -11.67 -10.65 15.78
CA PHE A 218 -10.23 -10.94 15.76
C PHE A 218 -9.57 -10.88 17.15
N LEU A 219 -10.33 -10.57 18.21
CA LEU A 219 -9.84 -10.62 19.59
C LEU A 219 -9.80 -12.06 20.15
N GLY A 220 -10.59 -12.95 19.56
CA GLY A 220 -10.65 -14.37 19.93
C GLY A 220 -9.48 -15.19 19.38
N HIS A 221 -9.61 -16.51 19.44
CA HIS A 221 -8.64 -17.40 18.80
C HIS A 221 -8.82 -17.33 17.27
N PRO A 222 -7.78 -17.04 16.45
CA PRO A 222 -7.94 -16.88 15.01
C PRO A 222 -8.54 -18.09 14.27
N THR A 223 -8.41 -19.30 14.80
CA THR A 223 -9.07 -20.49 14.22
C THR A 223 -10.59 -20.52 14.40
N ASP A 224 -11.12 -19.73 15.33
CA ASP A 224 -12.56 -19.63 15.60
C ASP A 224 -13.24 -18.63 14.65
N LEU A 225 -12.46 -17.92 13.83
CA LEU A 225 -12.98 -16.98 12.83
C LEU A 225 -13.79 -17.72 11.75
N PRO A 226 -14.79 -17.05 11.15
CA PRO A 226 -15.51 -17.59 10.01
C PRO A 226 -14.58 -17.98 8.85
N GLU A 227 -14.99 -18.99 8.08
CA GLU A 227 -14.29 -19.35 6.85
C GLU A 227 -14.27 -18.18 5.84
N PRO A 228 -13.16 -17.96 5.11
CA PRO A 228 -11.96 -18.81 5.04
C PRO A 228 -10.88 -18.49 6.10
N PHE A 229 -11.11 -17.55 7.02
CA PHE A 229 -10.06 -17.06 7.91
C PHE A 229 -9.67 -18.09 8.97
N GLY A 230 -10.64 -18.84 9.52
CA GLY A 230 -10.39 -19.90 10.51
C GLY A 230 -9.49 -21.02 9.98
N SER A 231 -9.79 -21.56 8.78
CA SER A 231 -8.94 -22.59 8.16
C SER A 231 -7.56 -22.08 7.78
N LEU A 232 -7.46 -20.83 7.30
CA LEU A 232 -6.17 -20.19 7.02
C LEU A 232 -5.32 -20.07 8.30
N ALA A 233 -5.92 -19.60 9.40
CA ALA A 233 -5.27 -19.51 10.69
C ALA A 233 -4.78 -20.87 11.18
N ALA A 234 -5.60 -21.91 11.06
CA ALA A 234 -5.22 -23.27 11.45
C ALA A 234 -4.04 -23.81 10.62
N GLY A 235 -4.03 -23.53 9.31
CA GLY A 235 -2.92 -23.88 8.42
C GLY A 235 -1.62 -23.17 8.82
N VAL A 236 -1.69 -21.88 9.14
CA VAL A 236 -0.55 -21.11 9.63
C VAL A 236 -0.04 -21.65 10.96
N GLU A 237 -0.92 -21.83 11.96
CA GLU A 237 -0.52 -22.37 13.27
C GLU A 237 0.07 -23.77 13.19
N PHE A 238 -0.33 -24.58 12.19
CA PHE A 238 0.27 -25.88 11.95
C PHE A 238 1.71 -25.77 11.43
N SER A 239 1.95 -24.91 10.42
CA SER A 239 3.29 -24.68 9.85
C SER A 239 4.28 -24.07 10.85
N GLU A 240 3.79 -23.23 11.76
CA GLU A 240 4.61 -22.49 12.73
C GLU A 240 5.12 -23.33 13.92
N ARG A 241 4.53 -24.52 14.16
CA ARG A 241 4.92 -25.39 15.28
C ARG A 241 6.34 -25.91 15.18
N ASP A 242 6.92 -25.92 13.99
CA ASP A 242 8.25 -26.46 13.71
C ASP A 242 9.35 -25.38 13.58
N GLU A 243 8.98 -24.10 13.37
CA GLU A 243 9.91 -23.01 12.95
C GLU A 243 10.03 -21.85 13.97
N GLY A 244 9.37 -21.94 15.13
CA GLY A 244 9.09 -20.83 16.05
C GLY A 244 10.16 -19.72 16.19
N GLY A 245 9.74 -18.46 16.09
CA GLY A 245 10.61 -17.29 16.23
C GLY A 245 10.36 -16.21 15.17
N VAL A 246 11.42 -15.54 14.72
CA VAL A 246 11.37 -14.50 13.67
C VAL A 246 11.02 -15.10 12.29
N GLU A 247 11.46 -16.33 12.02
CA GLU A 247 11.15 -17.06 10.79
C GLU A 247 9.64 -17.32 10.67
N GLY A 248 9.03 -17.69 11.79
CA GLY A 248 7.58 -17.82 11.89
C GLY A 248 6.78 -16.54 11.59
N LEU A 249 7.25 -15.38 12.07
CA LEU A 249 6.61 -14.10 11.74
C LEU A 249 6.62 -13.78 10.24
N ALA A 250 7.65 -14.21 9.52
CA ALA A 250 7.75 -14.06 8.07
C ALA A 250 6.86 -15.08 7.34
N GLY A 251 6.75 -16.31 7.84
CA GLY A 251 5.84 -17.35 7.36
C GLY A 251 4.37 -16.93 7.42
N ILE A 252 3.96 -16.30 8.54
CA ILE A 252 2.63 -15.69 8.70
C ILE A 252 2.36 -14.63 7.63
N ASP A 253 3.28 -13.69 7.43
CA ASP A 253 3.12 -12.61 6.44
C ASP A 253 2.87 -13.17 5.05
N MET A 254 3.74 -14.07 4.62
CA MET A 254 3.70 -14.66 3.29
C MET A 254 2.42 -15.45 3.04
N THR A 255 2.02 -16.29 4.00
CA THR A 255 0.85 -17.16 3.87
C THR A 255 -0.43 -16.34 3.84
N VAL A 256 -0.56 -15.35 4.74
CA VAL A 256 -1.74 -14.48 4.79
C VAL A 256 -1.81 -13.55 3.58
N ASP A 257 -0.69 -13.00 3.12
CA ASP A 257 -0.66 -12.13 1.93
C ASP A 257 -1.03 -12.90 0.65
N ARG A 258 -0.54 -14.13 0.49
CA ARG A 258 -0.92 -14.99 -0.64
C ARG A 258 -2.43 -15.25 -0.67
N ALA A 259 -3.03 -15.56 0.48
CA ALA A 259 -4.48 -15.75 0.59
C ALA A 259 -5.24 -14.45 0.29
N MET A 260 -4.76 -13.31 0.79
CA MET A 260 -5.33 -12.00 0.50
C MET A 260 -5.34 -11.71 -1.00
N PHE A 261 -4.20 -11.87 -1.69
CA PHE A 261 -4.11 -11.60 -3.13
C PHE A 261 -4.96 -12.56 -3.96
N ALA A 262 -5.06 -13.82 -3.58
CA ALA A 262 -5.97 -14.77 -4.22
C ALA A 262 -7.43 -14.32 -4.12
N GLU A 263 -7.83 -13.81 -2.95
CA GLU A 263 -9.20 -13.32 -2.73
C GLU A 263 -9.45 -11.98 -3.46
N LEU A 264 -8.48 -11.05 -3.49
CA LEU A 264 -8.58 -9.82 -4.29
C LEU A 264 -8.76 -10.12 -5.78
N LYS A 265 -8.01 -11.09 -6.30
CA LYS A 265 -8.14 -11.56 -7.69
C LYS A 265 -9.52 -12.15 -7.97
N LYS A 266 -10.07 -12.92 -7.03
CA LYS A 266 -11.43 -13.47 -7.12
C LYS A 266 -12.48 -12.36 -7.10
N CYS A 267 -12.37 -11.39 -6.20
CA CYS A 267 -13.24 -10.20 -6.16
C CYS A 267 -13.19 -9.42 -7.48
N ALA A 268 -11.98 -9.15 -8.00
CA ALA A 268 -11.77 -8.46 -9.26
C ALA A 268 -12.44 -9.18 -10.44
N ARG A 269 -12.18 -10.48 -10.62
CA ARG A 269 -12.82 -11.29 -11.67
C ARG A 269 -14.34 -11.34 -11.56
N THR A 270 -14.85 -11.50 -10.34
CA THR A 270 -16.30 -11.57 -10.08
C THR A 270 -16.97 -10.22 -10.34
N SER A 271 -16.26 -9.10 -10.13
CA SER A 271 -16.76 -7.76 -10.43
C SER A 271 -16.96 -7.52 -11.93
N ARG A 272 -16.21 -8.24 -12.80
CA ARG A 272 -16.11 -8.03 -14.25
C ARG A 272 -15.62 -6.62 -14.62
N SER A 273 -14.85 -5.98 -13.74
CA SER A 273 -14.18 -4.71 -14.01
C SER A 273 -12.75 -5.00 -14.47
N GLU A 274 -12.46 -4.70 -15.74
CA GLU A 274 -11.11 -4.80 -16.29
C GLU A 274 -10.11 -3.93 -15.52
N PHE A 275 -10.59 -2.79 -15.01
CA PHE A 275 -9.81 -1.91 -14.16
C PHE A 275 -9.46 -2.54 -12.81
N LEU A 276 -10.44 -3.18 -12.14
CA LEU A 276 -10.16 -3.87 -10.87
C LEU A 276 -9.25 -5.09 -11.07
N GLU A 277 -9.37 -5.80 -12.19
CA GLU A 277 -8.48 -6.89 -12.57
C GLU A 277 -7.05 -6.40 -12.91
N GLY A 278 -6.94 -5.23 -13.54
CA GLY A 278 -5.65 -4.56 -13.75
C GLY A 278 -5.00 -4.16 -12.42
N LEU A 279 -5.78 -3.56 -11.52
CA LEU A 279 -5.31 -3.17 -10.19
C LEU A 279 -4.85 -4.38 -9.36
N ALA A 280 -5.63 -5.48 -9.35
CA ALA A 280 -5.26 -6.70 -8.62
C ALA A 280 -3.92 -7.28 -9.12
N ARG A 281 -3.71 -7.32 -10.43
CA ARG A 281 -2.42 -7.70 -11.05
C ARG A 281 -1.30 -6.78 -10.61
N LEU A 282 -1.54 -5.47 -10.65
CA LEU A 282 -0.55 -4.48 -10.29
C LEU A 282 -0.11 -4.62 -8.83
N TYR A 283 -1.04 -4.86 -7.90
CA TYR A 283 -0.68 -5.10 -6.51
C TYR A 283 0.22 -6.34 -6.33
N VAL A 284 -0.04 -7.41 -7.08
CA VAL A 284 0.83 -8.60 -7.06
C VAL A 284 2.22 -8.28 -7.63
N ASP A 285 2.28 -7.58 -8.77
CA ASP A 285 3.57 -7.19 -9.39
C ASP A 285 4.39 -6.31 -8.44
N VAL A 286 3.76 -5.35 -7.77
CA VAL A 286 4.39 -4.49 -6.76
C VAL A 286 4.86 -5.29 -5.54
N ALA A 287 4.01 -6.19 -5.02
CA ALA A 287 4.37 -7.05 -3.89
C ALA A 287 5.60 -7.92 -4.22
N ASN A 288 5.59 -8.58 -5.39
CA ASN A 288 6.70 -9.40 -5.85
C ASN A 288 7.98 -8.59 -6.08
N ALA A 289 7.88 -7.37 -6.63
CA ALA A 289 9.03 -6.48 -6.77
C ALA A 289 9.63 -6.09 -5.41
N LYS A 290 8.79 -5.79 -4.41
CA LYS A 290 9.26 -5.49 -3.05
C LYS A 290 9.92 -6.71 -2.40
N THR A 291 9.33 -7.90 -2.57
CA THR A 291 9.92 -9.16 -2.10
C THR A 291 11.29 -9.38 -2.73
N LEU A 292 11.42 -9.20 -4.05
CA LEU A 292 12.69 -9.33 -4.75
C LEU A 292 13.78 -8.39 -4.21
N VAL A 293 13.45 -7.11 -4.04
CA VAL A 293 14.39 -6.12 -3.47
C VAL A 293 14.80 -6.52 -2.04
N ARG A 294 13.85 -6.92 -1.20
CA ARG A 294 14.12 -7.34 0.18
C ARG A 294 14.99 -8.59 0.26
N MET A 295 14.77 -9.58 -0.61
CA MET A 295 15.60 -10.78 -0.67
C MET A 295 17.05 -10.46 -1.03
N ARG A 296 17.27 -9.60 -2.04
CA ARG A 296 18.62 -9.16 -2.42
C ARG A 296 19.34 -8.45 -1.28
N LEU A 297 18.64 -7.55 -0.57
CA LEU A 297 19.20 -6.82 0.57
C LEU A 297 19.61 -7.75 1.72
N LYS A 298 18.87 -8.86 1.89
CA LYS A 298 19.18 -9.90 2.88
C LYS A 298 20.21 -10.92 2.40
N GLY A 299 20.60 -10.90 1.12
CA GLY A 299 21.43 -11.94 0.52
C GLY A 299 20.74 -13.31 0.43
N ALA A 300 19.40 -13.36 0.46
CA ALA A 300 18.62 -14.59 0.40
C ALA A 300 18.72 -15.26 -0.98
N SER A 301 18.65 -16.59 -1.05
CA SER A 301 18.90 -17.31 -2.30
C SER A 301 17.76 -17.13 -3.32
N VAL A 302 18.11 -17.05 -4.62
CA VAL A 302 17.11 -17.06 -5.72
C VAL A 302 16.23 -18.32 -5.69
N THR A 303 16.73 -19.40 -5.11
CA THR A 303 16.01 -20.69 -5.01
C THR A 303 14.80 -20.62 -4.09
N GLU A 304 14.74 -19.63 -3.19
CA GLU A 304 13.60 -19.38 -2.29
C GLU A 304 12.47 -18.60 -2.96
N LEU A 305 12.71 -17.99 -4.15
CA LEU A 305 11.71 -17.18 -4.85
C LEU A 305 10.37 -17.90 -5.08
N PRO A 306 10.31 -19.16 -5.53
CA PRO A 306 9.05 -19.85 -5.76
C PRO A 306 8.16 -19.89 -4.52
N ASP A 307 8.77 -19.98 -3.33
CA ASP A 307 8.06 -20.11 -2.06
C ASP A 307 7.52 -18.77 -1.55
N VAL A 308 8.16 -17.64 -1.92
CA VAL A 308 7.80 -16.30 -1.44
C VAL A 308 7.02 -15.45 -2.44
N LEU A 309 6.97 -15.86 -3.70
CA LEU A 309 6.23 -15.12 -4.73
C LEU A 309 4.72 -15.35 -4.61
N VAL A 310 3.99 -14.31 -5.03
CA VAL A 310 2.54 -14.30 -5.13
C VAL A 310 2.14 -14.46 -6.59
N ASP A 311 1.19 -15.35 -6.84
CA ASP A 311 0.68 -15.62 -8.17
C ASP A 311 -0.33 -14.58 -8.67
N GLY A 312 -0.42 -14.45 -9.99
CA GLY A 312 -1.47 -13.67 -10.65
C GLY A 312 -1.12 -12.23 -10.98
N GLY A 313 0.16 -11.86 -10.88
CA GLY A 313 0.73 -10.66 -11.49
C GLY A 313 0.89 -10.79 -13.01
N SER A 314 1.51 -9.77 -13.60
CA SER A 314 1.91 -9.73 -15.01
C SER A 314 3.28 -10.36 -15.23
N LEU A 315 4.13 -10.40 -14.21
CA LEU A 315 5.45 -11.03 -14.25
C LEU A 315 5.35 -12.50 -13.81
N THR A 316 5.94 -13.40 -14.60
CA THR A 316 6.06 -14.81 -14.22
C THR A 316 7.16 -14.99 -13.16
N ALA A 317 7.14 -16.09 -12.42
CA ALA A 317 8.22 -16.43 -11.48
C ALA A 317 9.60 -16.45 -12.17
N LYS A 318 9.65 -16.90 -13.43
CA LYS A 318 10.85 -16.85 -14.26
C LYS A 318 11.30 -15.42 -14.53
N ASP A 319 10.39 -14.53 -14.92
CA ASP A 319 10.72 -13.12 -15.12
C ASP A 319 11.30 -12.48 -13.85
N VAL A 320 10.71 -12.79 -12.70
CA VAL A 320 11.18 -12.27 -11.40
C VAL A 320 12.55 -12.85 -11.02
N ALA A 321 12.80 -14.13 -11.30
CA ALA A 321 14.10 -14.77 -11.06
C ALA A 321 15.21 -14.23 -11.99
N GLU A 322 14.90 -13.97 -13.26
CA GLU A 322 15.83 -13.28 -14.18
C GLU A 322 16.15 -11.88 -13.66
N LEU A 323 15.13 -11.19 -13.15
CA LEU A 323 15.34 -9.90 -12.53
C LEU A 323 16.24 -10.01 -11.32
N TYR A 324 16.22 -11.05 -10.48
CA TYR A 324 17.05 -11.17 -9.27
C TYR A 324 18.53 -10.81 -9.46
N TYR A 325 19.14 -11.23 -10.57
CA TYR A 325 20.56 -10.93 -10.86
C TYR A 325 20.78 -9.61 -11.63
N GLY A 326 19.72 -9.00 -12.13
CA GLY A 326 19.77 -7.72 -12.84
C GLY A 326 20.04 -6.52 -11.92
N SER A 327 20.38 -5.39 -12.51
CA SER A 327 20.48 -4.13 -11.79
C SER A 327 19.10 -3.64 -11.31
N ALA A 328 19.09 -2.66 -10.40
CA ALA A 328 17.84 -1.97 -10.08
C ALA A 328 17.24 -1.24 -11.30
N ALA A 329 18.08 -0.82 -12.25
CA ALA A 329 17.63 -0.23 -13.51
C ALA A 329 16.89 -1.25 -14.40
N ASP A 330 17.26 -2.55 -14.34
CA ASP A 330 16.58 -3.60 -15.10
C ASP A 330 15.20 -3.93 -14.52
N LEU A 331 15.11 -4.02 -13.19
CA LEU A 331 13.84 -4.13 -12.47
C LEU A 331 12.93 -2.95 -12.82
N ALA A 332 13.51 -1.74 -12.79
CA ALA A 332 12.83 -0.52 -13.13
C ALA A 332 12.33 -0.50 -14.58
N ALA A 333 13.19 -0.84 -15.54
CA ALA A 333 12.81 -0.90 -16.94
C ALA A 333 11.70 -1.93 -17.18
N ARG A 334 11.76 -3.10 -16.53
CA ARG A 334 10.76 -4.15 -16.69
C ARG A 334 9.41 -3.74 -16.10
N LEU A 335 9.39 -3.16 -14.89
CA LEU A 335 8.16 -2.62 -14.30
C LEU A 335 7.61 -1.46 -15.16
N GLY A 336 8.45 -0.52 -15.59
CA GLY A 336 8.08 0.58 -16.48
C GLY A 336 7.53 0.14 -17.85
N SER A 337 7.92 -1.06 -18.32
CA SER A 337 7.41 -1.65 -19.56
C SER A 337 5.98 -2.19 -19.44
N LEU A 338 5.54 -2.53 -18.22
CA LEU A 338 4.13 -2.76 -17.93
C LEU A 338 3.43 -1.42 -18.14
N THR A 339 2.60 -1.34 -19.18
CA THR A 339 2.14 -0.10 -19.86
C THR A 339 1.54 0.96 -18.92
N GLN A 340 1.19 0.56 -17.70
CA GLN A 340 0.60 1.34 -16.62
C GLN A 340 1.61 2.19 -15.82
N LEU A 341 2.93 1.96 -15.96
CA LEU A 341 3.99 2.54 -15.11
C LEU A 341 4.94 3.50 -15.83
N ARG A 342 4.57 3.94 -17.04
CA ARG A 342 5.37 4.90 -17.80
C ARG A 342 5.54 6.21 -17.01
N GLY A 343 6.80 6.62 -16.79
CA GLY A 343 7.16 7.90 -16.17
C GLY A 343 7.52 7.84 -14.69
N ILE A 344 7.45 6.67 -14.06
CA ILE A 344 7.90 6.49 -12.67
C ILE A 344 9.41 6.27 -12.66
N ASN A 345 10.12 6.99 -11.79
CA ASN A 345 11.56 6.78 -11.60
C ASN A 345 11.80 5.55 -10.72
N VAL A 346 11.62 4.38 -11.31
CA VAL A 346 11.73 3.10 -10.61
C VAL A 346 13.17 2.76 -10.18
N ALA A 347 14.18 3.52 -10.63
CA ALA A 347 15.53 3.41 -10.09
C ALA A 347 15.59 3.72 -8.58
N GLU A 348 14.64 4.51 -8.07
CA GLU A 348 14.47 4.80 -6.64
C GLU A 348 13.97 3.60 -5.85
N MET A 349 13.43 2.54 -6.47
CA MET A 349 13.09 1.30 -5.78
C MET A 349 14.33 0.55 -5.26
N ALA A 350 15.53 0.87 -5.79
CA ALA A 350 16.79 0.35 -5.27
C ALA A 350 17.07 0.82 -3.85
N ASP A 351 16.58 2.01 -3.50
CA ASP A 351 16.74 2.60 -2.19
C ASP A 351 15.69 2.00 -1.25
N PRO A 352 16.11 1.21 -0.24
CA PRO A 352 15.18 0.59 0.70
C PRO A 352 14.30 1.60 1.45
N SER A 353 14.79 2.83 1.63
CA SER A 353 14.07 3.90 2.32
C SER A 353 12.95 4.51 1.47
N ARG A 354 13.01 4.35 0.14
CA ARG A 354 12.04 4.90 -0.82
C ARG A 354 11.20 3.82 -1.50
N LEU A 355 11.54 2.54 -1.34
CA LEU A 355 10.83 1.41 -1.95
C LEU A 355 9.32 1.48 -1.75
N ASP A 356 8.83 1.72 -0.53
CA ASP A 356 7.40 1.79 -0.24
C ASP A 356 6.73 2.99 -0.93
N VAL A 357 7.38 4.15 -0.92
CA VAL A 357 6.86 5.37 -1.57
C VAL A 357 6.77 5.17 -3.09
N VAL A 358 7.81 4.61 -3.71
CA VAL A 358 7.84 4.39 -5.16
C VAL A 358 6.82 3.33 -5.58
N ALA A 359 6.63 2.28 -4.77
CA ALA A 359 5.59 1.28 -4.94
C ALA A 359 4.17 1.89 -4.86
N ASP A 360 3.94 2.82 -3.95
CA ASP A 360 2.66 3.52 -3.85
C ASP A 360 2.44 4.47 -5.05
N ASN A 361 3.48 5.15 -5.53
CA ASN A 361 3.41 6.02 -6.72
C ASN A 361 3.06 5.24 -7.99
N VAL A 362 3.52 3.99 -8.09
CA VAL A 362 3.11 3.01 -9.10
C VAL A 362 1.59 2.80 -9.12
N VAL A 363 1.00 2.58 -7.94
CA VAL A 363 -0.46 2.44 -7.82
C VAL A 363 -1.15 3.74 -8.22
N VAL A 364 -0.67 4.89 -7.74
CA VAL A 364 -1.25 6.21 -8.05
C VAL A 364 -1.26 6.50 -9.56
N ALA A 365 -0.18 6.17 -10.28
CA ALA A 365 -0.12 6.33 -11.73
C ALA A 365 -1.19 5.51 -12.45
N TYR A 366 -1.45 4.28 -11.98
CA TYR A 366 -2.54 3.46 -12.48
C TYR A 366 -3.91 4.10 -12.21
N LEU A 367 -4.14 4.60 -11.00
CA LEU A 367 -5.41 5.23 -10.62
C LEU A 367 -5.70 6.47 -11.47
N ARG A 368 -4.69 7.25 -11.86
CA ARG A 368 -4.87 8.44 -12.70
C ARG A 368 -5.48 8.11 -14.06
N THR A 369 -5.31 6.89 -14.57
CA THR A 369 -5.95 6.46 -15.83
C THR A 369 -7.48 6.42 -15.74
N ALA A 370 -8.05 6.28 -14.54
CA ALA A 370 -9.49 6.30 -14.31
C ALA A 370 -10.14 7.66 -14.59
N ARG A 371 -9.38 8.76 -14.53
CA ARG A 371 -9.93 10.12 -14.68
C ARG A 371 -10.55 10.38 -16.04
N ALA A 372 -10.01 9.76 -17.08
CA ALA A 372 -10.52 9.87 -18.44
C ALA A 372 -11.84 9.10 -18.65
N VAL A 373 -12.25 8.27 -17.69
CA VAL A 373 -13.49 7.49 -17.76
C VAL A 373 -14.65 8.33 -17.21
N PRO A 374 -15.66 8.67 -18.05
CA PRO A 374 -16.75 9.53 -17.62
C PRO A 374 -17.72 8.83 -16.66
N VAL A 375 -18.01 7.54 -16.90
CA VAL A 375 -18.95 6.73 -16.11
C VAL A 375 -18.48 5.29 -16.09
N GLY A 376 -18.37 4.70 -14.90
CA GLY A 376 -17.95 3.32 -14.69
C GLY A 376 -17.48 3.07 -13.25
N PRO A 377 -17.02 1.86 -12.92
CA PRO A 377 -16.41 1.56 -11.62
C PRO A 377 -15.08 2.31 -11.39
N GLU A 378 -14.40 2.74 -12.45
CA GLU A 378 -13.03 3.26 -12.41
C GLU A 378 -12.91 4.54 -11.58
N PRO A 379 -13.72 5.59 -11.79
CA PRO A 379 -13.62 6.81 -10.97
C PRO A 379 -13.91 6.54 -9.49
N VAL A 380 -14.84 5.61 -9.21
CA VAL A 380 -15.19 5.24 -7.83
C VAL A 380 -14.03 4.50 -7.16
N ILE A 381 -13.45 3.51 -7.84
CA ILE A 381 -12.29 2.75 -7.33
C ILE A 381 -11.11 3.69 -7.08
N ALA A 382 -10.81 4.57 -8.04
CA ALA A 382 -9.71 5.50 -7.93
C ALA A 382 -9.91 6.48 -6.77
N TYR A 383 -11.12 6.99 -6.59
CA TYR A 383 -11.45 7.90 -5.51
C TYR A 383 -11.31 7.25 -4.12
N VAL A 384 -11.75 6.00 -3.96
CA VAL A 384 -11.63 5.25 -2.69
C VAL A 384 -10.16 5.11 -2.28
N LEU A 385 -9.32 4.67 -3.21
CA LEU A 385 -7.89 4.49 -2.95
C LEU A 385 -7.16 5.82 -2.79
N ALA A 386 -7.57 6.87 -3.51
CA ALA A 386 -7.05 8.21 -3.30
C ALA A 386 -7.38 8.74 -1.90
N ARG A 387 -8.59 8.46 -1.38
CA ARG A 387 -8.96 8.87 -0.03
C ARG A 387 -8.18 8.11 1.04
N GLU A 388 -8.00 6.81 0.89
CA GLU A 388 -7.12 6.04 1.78
C GLU A 388 -5.70 6.60 1.79
N ALA A 389 -5.16 6.91 0.61
CA ALA A 389 -3.83 7.50 0.48
C ALA A 389 -3.74 8.88 1.16
N GLU A 390 -4.78 9.71 1.03
CA GLU A 390 -4.87 11.01 1.70
C GLU A 390 -4.92 10.87 3.22
N VAL A 391 -5.75 9.96 3.77
CA VAL A 391 -5.78 9.70 5.22
C VAL A 391 -4.40 9.26 5.72
N MET A 392 -3.72 8.38 4.98
CA MET A 392 -2.36 7.95 5.33
C MET A 392 -1.33 9.08 5.24
N ALA A 393 -1.44 9.98 4.25
CA ALA A 393 -0.56 11.15 4.15
C ALA A 393 -0.78 12.11 5.33
N VAL A 394 -2.05 12.39 5.69
CA VAL A 394 -2.40 13.19 6.88
C VAL A 394 -1.85 12.53 8.15
N ARG A 395 -2.04 11.21 8.30
CA ARG A 395 -1.48 10.43 9.41
C ARG A 395 0.02 10.62 9.57
N VAL A 396 0.78 10.46 8.48
CA VAL A 396 2.24 10.64 8.48
C VAL A 396 2.63 12.05 8.92
N LEU A 397 1.92 13.07 8.46
CA LEU A 397 2.20 14.47 8.80
C LEU A 397 1.91 14.80 10.26
N LEU A 398 0.78 14.34 10.78
CA LEU A 398 0.34 14.61 12.15
C LEU A 398 1.19 13.84 13.16
N ILE A 399 1.29 12.52 13.02
CA ILE A 399 2.08 11.68 13.93
C ILE A 399 3.55 12.05 13.88
N GLY A 400 4.08 12.31 12.68
CA GLY A 400 5.46 12.72 12.54
C GLY A 400 5.75 14.09 13.16
N LYS A 401 4.81 15.05 13.11
CA LYS A 401 4.95 16.33 13.84
C LYS A 401 4.91 16.14 15.35
N LEU A 402 3.99 15.32 15.86
CA LEU A 402 3.94 14.94 17.29
C LEU A 402 5.22 14.25 17.75
N SER A 403 5.85 13.48 16.85
CA SER A 403 7.12 12.78 17.10
C SER A 403 8.36 13.67 16.90
N GLY A 404 8.20 14.95 16.54
CA GLY A 404 9.30 15.89 16.33
C GLY A 404 10.11 15.65 15.05
N LEU A 405 9.56 14.99 14.03
CA LEU A 405 10.23 14.78 12.75
C LEU A 405 10.33 16.08 11.94
N ASP A 406 11.50 16.30 11.34
CA ASP A 406 11.74 17.43 10.45
C ASP A 406 10.92 17.35 9.16
N ALA A 407 10.58 18.52 8.60
CA ALA A 407 9.82 18.63 7.36
C ALA A 407 10.49 17.92 6.17
N GLY A 408 11.83 17.88 6.11
CA GLY A 408 12.56 17.14 5.07
C GLY A 408 12.31 15.63 5.12
N VAL A 409 12.31 15.06 6.34
CA VAL A 409 12.04 13.62 6.56
C VAL A 409 10.58 13.30 6.26
N LEU A 410 9.66 14.16 6.68
CA LEU A 410 8.24 14.04 6.37
C LEU A 410 7.99 14.08 4.86
N ARG A 411 8.60 15.03 4.15
CA ARG A 411 8.46 15.19 2.71
C ARG A 411 8.94 13.96 1.94
N ALA A 412 10.04 13.33 2.37
CA ALA A 412 10.53 12.09 1.77
C ALA A 412 9.60 10.89 2.00
N ARG A 413 8.76 10.92 3.04
CA ARG A 413 7.77 9.88 3.36
C ARG A 413 6.40 10.12 2.72
N LEU A 414 6.16 11.32 2.18
CA LEU A 414 4.93 11.61 1.46
C LEU A 414 4.92 10.91 0.10
N ARG A 415 3.76 10.36 -0.23
CA ARG A 415 3.45 9.71 -1.50
C ARG A 415 3.08 10.74 -2.56
N ASP A 416 3.16 10.35 -3.82
CA ASP A 416 2.56 11.14 -4.89
C ASP A 416 1.06 11.28 -4.66
N LEU A 417 0.57 12.48 -4.91
CA LEU A 417 -0.85 12.78 -4.79
C LEU A 417 -1.60 12.20 -6.00
N TYR A 418 -2.82 11.76 -5.78
CA TYR A 418 -3.72 11.35 -6.86
C TYR A 418 -4.02 12.49 -7.85
N GLU A 419 -3.85 13.74 -7.42
CA GLU A 419 -4.14 14.98 -8.14
C GLU A 419 -3.63 15.06 -9.58
#